data_AF-S3D0S6-F1
#
_entry.id   AF-S3D0S6-F1
#
_cell.length_a   1.000
_cell.length_b   1.000
_cell.length_c   1.000
_cell.angle_alpha   90.00
_cell.angle_beta   90.00
_cell.angle_gamma   90.00
#
_symmetry.space_group_name_H-M   'P 1'
#
loop_
_entity.id
_entity.type
_entity.pdbx_description
1 polymer ?
#
loop_
_entity_poly.entity_id
_entity_poly.type
_entity_poly.pdbx_seq_one_letter_code
_entity_poly.pdbx_strand_id
1 'polypeptide(L)'
;MKSNSPNLLVLLSFLTSLEAQFIPEADARLLAWRAYGTFVQQQLTAGVPLSPGKDFIYVTPPNLAAVRGGTPCPDSVTNFDLFSLADGLQNVNEPLLDNAGASYVDSLYTYLQSVNLGTAPPTTAQLTQIQTLTDALAVAQDKFDTQSNIAYGKYLADVRAQALHQSFGAWVTAKDPLYTSLQRQRNTANTALQNYEASVYGAQFSTLSSQRDKIVNNAGEELSSVPGYNMGVYGAAGTYNVKISPFQANQITDGLIYKPAYSLSGGFEEVCDAWINYTGPVNTVYNWNMNNVNGKDWSSLGHTTSVSNTCHLPSILPDPPMLSHKPTLADGVPFTRVTLLTRLHEDPVATRFQPVATPVSVAVETGGALLAEATLKPRPVGSDLLSHVHPRQVLLPSPTRVTEPTKICQRQTQSENPDNVELGTDYVRVVGASVFWGLISANKGSTTDTTVFNQWTERFSTSVSLKLTMKGLQVFNVGAGFWDVGGVRTTYPNLLPPPLGKNTLAGKVRLQRLLIGTEVGLTITVSDTGTYNSIYSFIQDAKTSVGAGGGFSIFGIRFGAGGGKTTTTHREVKDVSFVTLQEGGQVIIAPSPKGVPVQLGALGKAL
;
A
#
# COMPACT_ATOMS: atom_id res chain seq x y z
N MET A 1 21.20 81.89 -17.46
CA MET A 1 20.96 80.44 -17.63
C MET A 1 20.05 79.96 -16.51
N LYS A 2 19.16 79.00 -16.74
CA LYS A 2 18.37 78.33 -15.70
C LYS A 2 18.76 76.85 -15.66
N SER A 3 18.81 76.26 -14.47
CA SER A 3 18.72 74.82 -14.26
C SER A 3 17.84 74.60 -13.04
N ASN A 4 16.79 73.80 -13.20
CA ASN A 4 15.83 73.48 -12.15
C ASN A 4 15.95 71.99 -11.82
N SER A 5 15.91 71.63 -10.54
CA SER A 5 15.52 70.27 -10.14
C SER A 5 14.08 69.99 -10.60
N PRO A 6 13.79 68.75 -11.04
CA PRO A 6 12.78 67.98 -10.30
C PRO A 6 13.07 66.45 -10.28
N ASN A 7 12.06 65.68 -9.84
CA ASN A 7 11.89 64.23 -10.02
C ASN A 7 12.63 63.28 -9.05
N LEU A 8 12.44 63.55 -7.75
CA LEU A 8 12.40 62.51 -6.71
C LEU A 8 11.14 61.62 -6.90
N LEU A 9 11.02 60.88 -8.02
CA LEU A 9 9.75 60.21 -8.39
C LEU A 9 9.89 59.00 -9.33
N VAL A 10 10.91 58.13 -9.11
CA VAL A 10 11.10 56.88 -9.88
C VAL A 10 11.46 55.67 -8.98
N LEU A 11 10.95 55.66 -7.73
CA LEU A 11 11.27 54.61 -6.74
C LEU A 11 10.03 53.94 -6.11
N LEU A 12 8.85 54.13 -6.72
CA LEU A 12 7.57 53.60 -6.22
C LEU A 12 6.76 52.80 -7.28
N SER A 13 7.43 52.24 -8.30
CA SER A 13 6.81 51.51 -9.42
C SER A 13 7.21 50.03 -9.50
N PHE A 14 7.67 49.44 -8.38
CA PHE A 14 8.15 48.04 -8.29
C PHE A 14 7.45 47.20 -7.22
N LEU A 15 6.44 47.73 -6.53
CA LEU A 15 5.81 47.09 -5.35
C LEU A 15 4.27 46.96 -5.42
N THR A 16 3.68 47.09 -6.62
CA THR A 16 2.24 46.83 -6.83
C THR A 16 2.02 45.44 -7.45
N SER A 17 1.82 44.46 -6.57
CA SER A 17 1.09 43.21 -6.83
C SER A 17 1.43 42.41 -8.10
N LEU A 18 2.49 41.61 -8.04
CA LEU A 18 2.36 40.20 -8.43
C LEU A 18 2.67 39.31 -7.22
N GLU A 19 1.70 39.22 -6.31
CA GLU A 19 1.48 37.94 -5.65
C GLU A 19 1.03 36.97 -6.75
N ALA A 20 1.96 36.15 -7.25
CA ALA A 20 1.61 35.10 -8.20
C ALA A 20 0.66 34.14 -7.49
N GLN A 21 -0.63 34.18 -7.86
CA GLN A 21 -1.63 33.31 -7.25
C GLN A 21 -1.40 31.89 -7.72
N PHE A 22 -0.62 31.13 -6.94
CA PHE A 22 -0.40 29.72 -7.22
C PHE A 22 -1.71 28.96 -7.04
N ILE A 23 -2.06 28.07 -7.98
CA ILE A 23 -3.13 27.11 -7.74
C ILE A 23 -2.69 26.18 -6.58
N PRO A 24 -3.53 25.91 -5.57
CA PRO A 24 -3.19 24.96 -4.53
C PRO A 24 -2.81 23.61 -5.15
N GLU A 25 -1.69 23.03 -4.71
CA GLU A 25 -1.21 21.74 -5.23
C GLU A 25 -2.29 20.64 -5.15
N ALA A 26 -3.11 20.67 -4.11
CA ALA A 26 -4.27 19.79 -3.94
C ALA A 26 -5.31 19.90 -5.09
N ASP A 27 -5.53 21.09 -5.61
CA ASP A 27 -6.46 21.31 -6.74
C ASP A 27 -5.78 20.99 -8.08
N ALA A 28 -4.49 21.32 -8.24
CA ALA A 28 -3.70 20.96 -9.40
C ALA A 28 -3.63 19.44 -9.61
N ARG A 29 -3.36 18.66 -8.54
CA ARG A 29 -3.31 17.20 -8.64
C ARG A 29 -4.66 16.58 -8.99
N LEU A 30 -5.74 17.09 -8.39
CA LEU A 30 -7.09 16.58 -8.64
C LEU A 30 -7.47 16.81 -10.10
N LEU A 31 -7.18 17.99 -10.63
CA LEU A 31 -7.41 18.35 -12.03
C LEU A 31 -6.59 17.47 -12.99
N ALA A 32 -5.31 17.26 -12.71
CA ALA A 32 -4.43 16.45 -13.58
C ALA A 32 -4.78 14.94 -13.57
N TRP A 33 -4.98 14.33 -12.39
CA TRP A 33 -5.38 12.92 -12.30
C TRP A 33 -6.79 12.68 -12.86
N ARG A 34 -7.68 13.67 -12.75
CA ARG A 34 -9.02 13.61 -13.34
C ARG A 34 -8.98 13.66 -14.87
N ALA A 35 -8.07 14.46 -15.45
CA ALA A 35 -7.82 14.49 -16.89
C ALA A 35 -7.22 13.16 -17.38
N TYR A 36 -6.28 12.59 -16.64
CA TYR A 36 -5.70 11.26 -16.92
C TYR A 36 -6.77 10.15 -16.85
N GLY A 37 -7.63 10.17 -15.84
CA GLY A 37 -8.74 9.22 -15.67
C GLY A 37 -9.71 9.17 -16.86
N THR A 38 -9.87 10.27 -17.60
CA THR A 38 -10.67 10.31 -18.84
C THR A 38 -10.06 9.45 -19.95
N PHE A 39 -8.74 9.40 -20.09
CA PHE A 39 -8.06 8.46 -21.02
C PHE A 39 -8.20 7.02 -20.54
N VAL A 40 -7.96 6.78 -19.25
CA VAL A 40 -8.10 5.45 -18.64
C VAL A 40 -9.51 4.90 -18.91
N GLN A 41 -10.55 5.72 -18.72
CA GLN A 41 -11.93 5.41 -19.11
C GLN A 41 -12.07 5.11 -20.60
N GLN A 42 -11.64 6.03 -21.48
CA GLN A 42 -11.78 5.87 -22.95
C GLN A 42 -11.20 4.55 -23.45
N GLN A 43 -10.02 4.16 -22.96
CA GLN A 43 -9.39 2.88 -23.34
C GLN A 43 -10.14 1.68 -22.74
N LEU A 44 -10.46 1.70 -21.44
CA LEU A 44 -11.10 0.58 -20.75
C LEU A 44 -12.55 0.32 -21.18
N THR A 45 -13.27 1.32 -21.67
CA THR A 45 -14.67 1.17 -22.13
C THR A 45 -14.83 1.25 -23.66
N ALA A 46 -13.77 1.55 -24.41
CA ALA A 46 -13.85 1.91 -25.84
C ALA A 46 -14.89 3.01 -26.14
N GLY A 47 -15.08 3.95 -25.19
CA GLY A 47 -16.08 5.02 -25.27
C GLY A 47 -17.50 4.64 -24.83
N VAL A 48 -17.77 3.40 -24.44
CA VAL A 48 -19.06 2.99 -23.87
C VAL A 48 -19.26 3.70 -22.50
N PRO A 49 -20.46 4.26 -22.22
CA PRO A 49 -20.75 4.85 -20.91
C PRO A 49 -20.69 3.83 -19.76
N LEU A 50 -20.21 4.27 -18.59
CA LEU A 50 -20.24 3.48 -17.35
C LEU A 50 -21.68 3.36 -16.82
N SER A 51 -22.03 2.21 -16.25
CA SER A 51 -23.29 2.05 -15.51
C SER A 51 -23.17 2.72 -14.13
N PRO A 52 -23.94 3.78 -13.81
CA PRO A 52 -23.78 4.51 -12.55
C PRO A 52 -23.98 3.61 -11.32
N GLY A 53 -23.07 3.74 -10.34
CA GLY A 53 -23.07 2.94 -9.11
C GLY A 53 -22.75 1.44 -9.31
N LYS A 54 -22.36 1.02 -10.52
CA LYS A 54 -21.97 -0.37 -10.83
C LYS A 54 -20.56 -0.46 -11.41
N ASP A 55 -20.21 0.38 -12.38
CA ASP A 55 -18.91 0.34 -13.06
C ASP A 55 -18.05 1.56 -12.64
N PHE A 56 -16.79 1.33 -12.30
CA PHE A 56 -15.87 2.31 -11.66
C PHE A 56 -14.50 2.32 -12.36
N ILE A 57 -13.87 3.49 -12.49
CA ILE A 57 -12.56 3.66 -13.15
C ILE A 57 -11.50 4.10 -12.14
N TYR A 58 -10.59 3.16 -11.84
CA TYR A 58 -9.46 3.38 -10.94
C TYR A 58 -8.24 3.85 -11.72
N VAL A 59 -7.63 4.95 -11.27
CA VAL A 59 -6.39 5.49 -11.85
C VAL A 59 -5.17 5.02 -11.08
N THR A 60 -4.07 4.79 -11.81
CA THR A 60 -2.76 4.44 -11.27
C THR A 60 -1.70 5.43 -11.75
N PRO A 61 -0.59 5.59 -11.03
CA PRO A 61 0.62 6.16 -11.59
C PRO A 61 1.07 5.40 -12.86
N PRO A 62 1.49 6.08 -13.95
CA PRO A 62 1.85 5.47 -15.24
C PRO A 62 3.18 4.68 -15.23
N ASN A 63 3.55 4.14 -14.08
CA ASN A 63 4.73 3.32 -13.80
C ASN A 63 4.46 2.22 -12.75
N LEU A 64 3.21 2.08 -12.28
CA LEU A 64 2.85 0.98 -11.38
C LEU A 64 3.15 -0.34 -12.11
N ALA A 65 3.84 -1.26 -11.44
CA ALA A 65 4.12 -2.57 -12.02
C ALA A 65 2.78 -3.28 -12.26
N ALA A 66 2.54 -3.72 -13.50
CA ALA A 66 1.47 -4.66 -13.79
C ALA A 66 1.96 -6.10 -13.59
N VAL A 67 1.07 -7.04 -13.87
CA VAL A 67 1.40 -8.45 -14.08
C VAL A 67 2.56 -8.57 -15.08
N ARG A 68 3.62 -9.31 -14.71
CA ARG A 68 4.68 -9.72 -15.64
C ARG A 68 4.20 -10.87 -16.53
N GLY A 69 4.74 -10.98 -17.74
CA GLY A 69 4.37 -12.02 -18.70
C GLY A 69 5.26 -12.01 -19.95
N GLY A 70 4.87 -12.81 -20.94
CA GLY A 70 5.66 -13.24 -22.08
C GLY A 70 6.54 -14.43 -21.72
N THR A 71 6.98 -15.18 -22.72
CA THR A 71 7.88 -16.35 -22.64
C THR A 71 9.11 -16.19 -21.70
N PRO A 72 9.70 -14.99 -21.47
CA PRO A 72 10.76 -14.80 -20.47
C PRO A 72 10.30 -14.82 -19.00
N CYS A 73 9.00 -14.87 -18.73
CA CYS A 73 8.41 -14.94 -17.39
C CYS A 73 7.85 -16.36 -17.13
N PRO A 74 8.10 -16.97 -15.95
CA PRO A 74 7.40 -18.17 -15.54
C PRO A 74 5.92 -17.86 -15.25
N ASP A 75 4.99 -18.72 -15.67
CA ASP A 75 3.56 -18.65 -15.35
C ASP A 75 3.31 -18.43 -13.85
N SER A 76 4.12 -19.05 -13.00
CA SER A 76 4.03 -18.95 -11.55
C SER A 76 4.48 -17.60 -10.98
N VAL A 77 5.15 -16.75 -11.77
CA VAL A 77 5.42 -15.34 -11.47
C VAL A 77 4.29 -14.46 -12.01
N THR A 78 3.79 -14.72 -13.22
CA THR A 78 2.55 -14.11 -13.76
C THR A 78 1.38 -14.25 -12.77
N ASN A 79 1.14 -15.47 -12.30
CA ASN A 79 0.08 -15.81 -11.35
C ASN A 79 0.24 -15.09 -10.01
N PHE A 80 1.47 -14.91 -9.53
CA PHE A 80 1.73 -14.19 -8.28
C PHE A 80 1.29 -12.72 -8.39
N ASP A 81 1.74 -12.03 -9.44
CA ASP A 81 1.35 -10.62 -9.65
C ASP A 81 -0.15 -10.49 -9.89
N LEU A 82 -0.73 -11.41 -10.65
CA LEU A 82 -2.15 -11.42 -10.97
C LEU A 82 -3.00 -11.64 -9.71
N PHE A 83 -2.62 -12.56 -8.82
CA PHE A 83 -3.29 -12.72 -7.52
C PHE A 83 -3.19 -11.44 -6.68
N SER A 84 -1.97 -10.89 -6.52
CA SER A 84 -1.71 -9.69 -5.73
C SER A 84 -2.38 -8.41 -6.26
N LEU A 85 -2.87 -8.42 -7.50
CA LEU A 85 -3.55 -7.30 -8.14
C LEU A 85 -5.07 -7.52 -8.24
N ALA A 86 -5.52 -8.75 -8.56
CA ALA A 86 -6.93 -9.05 -8.80
C ALA A 86 -7.74 -9.34 -7.53
N ASP A 87 -7.10 -9.84 -6.46
CA ASP A 87 -7.81 -10.22 -5.23
C ASP A 87 -8.10 -9.04 -4.30
N GLY A 88 -7.37 -7.92 -4.41
CA GLY A 88 -7.59 -6.74 -3.58
C GLY A 88 -8.89 -5.99 -3.93
N LEU A 89 -9.86 -5.98 -3.00
CA LEU A 89 -11.14 -5.27 -3.21
C LEU A 89 -11.00 -3.77 -3.05
N GLN A 90 -11.33 -3.07 -4.14
CA GLN A 90 -11.33 -1.62 -4.21
C GLN A 90 -12.56 -1.02 -3.51
N ASN A 91 -12.47 0.25 -3.11
CA ASN A 91 -13.58 0.99 -2.50
C ASN A 91 -14.33 1.86 -3.54
N VAL A 92 -15.64 2.04 -3.38
CA VAL A 92 -16.44 2.94 -4.27
C VAL A 92 -16.08 4.42 -4.13
N ASN A 93 -15.58 4.85 -2.97
CA ASN A 93 -15.33 6.26 -2.63
C ASN A 93 -13.91 6.75 -2.96
N GLU A 94 -13.04 5.86 -3.44
CA GLU A 94 -11.62 6.13 -3.68
C GLU A 94 -11.31 5.81 -5.15
N PRO A 95 -10.91 6.79 -5.98
CA PRO A 95 -10.63 6.55 -7.40
C PRO A 95 -9.18 6.13 -7.67
N LEU A 96 -8.35 6.02 -6.63
CA LEU A 96 -7.00 5.48 -6.73
C LEU A 96 -7.08 3.96 -6.56
N LEU A 97 -6.33 3.23 -7.39
CA LEU A 97 -6.19 1.79 -7.22
C LEU A 97 -5.41 1.48 -5.92
N ASP A 98 -5.98 0.62 -5.07
CA ASP A 98 -5.33 0.08 -3.86
C ASP A 98 -5.15 -1.44 -3.96
N ASN A 99 -3.92 -1.88 -4.19
CA ASN A 99 -3.58 -3.32 -4.21
C ASN A 99 -3.49 -3.94 -2.80
N ALA A 100 -3.63 -3.15 -1.72
CA ALA A 100 -3.74 -3.64 -0.34
C ALA A 100 -5.20 -3.69 0.17
N GLY A 101 -6.18 -3.52 -0.72
CA GLY A 101 -7.59 -3.72 -0.42
C GLY A 101 -7.88 -5.13 0.09
N ALA A 102 -8.94 -5.27 0.91
CA ALA A 102 -9.29 -6.55 1.54
C ALA A 102 -9.50 -7.67 0.50
N SER A 103 -9.01 -8.88 0.81
CA SER A 103 -9.11 -10.05 -0.08
C SER A 103 -10.55 -10.31 -0.53
N TYR A 104 -10.74 -10.51 -1.84
CA TYR A 104 -12.02 -10.87 -2.40
C TYR A 104 -12.43 -12.28 -2.01
N VAL A 105 -11.52 -13.26 -2.06
CA VAL A 105 -11.85 -14.64 -1.68
C VAL A 105 -12.31 -14.74 -0.21
N ASP A 106 -11.65 -14.05 0.72
CA ASP A 106 -11.99 -14.07 2.15
C ASP A 106 -13.26 -13.27 2.43
N SER A 107 -13.42 -12.12 1.77
CA SER A 107 -14.63 -11.29 1.89
C SER A 107 -15.85 -12.02 1.33
N LEU A 108 -15.70 -12.75 0.22
CA LEU A 108 -16.75 -13.59 -0.38
C LEU A 108 -17.10 -14.76 0.53
N TYR A 109 -16.12 -15.47 1.06
CA TYR A 109 -16.36 -16.56 2.01
C TYR A 109 -17.10 -16.06 3.26
N THR A 110 -16.65 -14.95 3.86
CA THR A 110 -17.29 -14.32 5.02
C THR A 110 -18.73 -13.85 4.72
N TYR A 111 -18.99 -13.39 3.50
CA TYR A 111 -20.35 -13.06 3.05
C TYR A 111 -21.24 -14.31 3.04
N LEU A 112 -20.75 -15.42 2.49
CA LEU A 112 -21.47 -16.69 2.44
C LEU A 112 -21.71 -17.30 3.83
N GLN A 113 -20.83 -17.07 4.81
CA GLN A 113 -21.09 -17.39 6.23
C GLN A 113 -22.27 -16.59 6.83
N SER A 114 -22.56 -15.41 6.28
CA SER A 114 -23.54 -14.47 6.83
C SER A 114 -24.95 -14.62 6.24
N VAL A 115 -25.14 -15.52 5.28
CA VAL A 115 -26.39 -15.70 4.51
C VAL A 115 -27.51 -16.29 5.38
N ASN A 116 -28.71 -15.75 5.25
CA ASN A 116 -29.93 -16.28 5.84
C ASN A 116 -30.82 -16.89 4.74
N LEU A 117 -30.95 -18.23 4.75
CA LEU A 117 -31.73 -18.98 3.75
C LEU A 117 -33.25 -18.93 3.97
N GLY A 118 -33.72 -18.40 5.10
CA GLY A 118 -35.05 -17.79 5.21
C GLY A 118 -36.30 -18.68 5.24
N THR A 119 -36.18 -20.02 5.18
CA THR A 119 -37.35 -20.93 5.28
C THR A 119 -38.00 -20.95 6.66
N ALA A 120 -37.21 -20.78 7.71
CA ALA A 120 -37.66 -20.42 9.05
C ALA A 120 -36.57 -19.55 9.71
N PRO A 121 -36.92 -18.51 10.49
CA PRO A 121 -35.92 -17.73 11.21
C PRO A 121 -35.28 -18.63 12.29
N PRO A 122 -33.93 -18.76 12.34
CA PRO A 122 -33.27 -19.54 13.39
C PRO A 122 -33.60 -19.00 14.78
N THR A 123 -33.85 -19.90 15.73
CA THR A 123 -34.08 -19.52 17.13
C THR A 123 -32.85 -18.86 17.74
N THR A 124 -33.03 -18.07 18.80
CA THR A 124 -31.91 -17.44 19.52
C THR A 124 -30.83 -18.44 19.94
N ALA A 125 -31.21 -19.64 20.36
CA ALA A 125 -30.26 -20.71 20.70
C ALA A 125 -29.45 -21.19 19.48
N GLN A 126 -30.08 -21.35 18.32
CA GLN A 126 -29.39 -21.69 17.07
C GLN A 126 -28.46 -20.56 16.61
N LEU A 127 -28.87 -19.28 16.73
CA LEU A 127 -28.03 -18.13 16.42
C LEU A 127 -26.80 -18.06 17.36
N THR A 128 -26.96 -18.28 18.66
CA THR A 128 -25.84 -18.36 19.62
C THR A 128 -24.88 -19.49 19.27
N GLN A 129 -25.38 -20.66 18.83
CA GLN A 129 -24.53 -21.79 18.44
C GLN A 129 -23.81 -21.54 17.10
N ILE A 130 -24.48 -20.93 16.12
CA ILE A 130 -23.84 -20.48 14.86
C ILE A 130 -22.75 -19.47 15.16
N GLN A 131 -23.01 -18.46 16.00
CA GLN A 131 -22.00 -17.49 16.43
C GLN A 131 -20.80 -18.17 17.09
N THR A 132 -21.05 -19.07 18.04
CA THR A 132 -19.98 -19.84 18.74
C THR A 132 -19.10 -20.64 17.76
N LEU A 133 -19.70 -21.27 16.75
CA LEU A 133 -18.97 -22.03 15.73
C LEU A 133 -18.25 -21.13 14.72
N THR A 134 -18.83 -19.99 14.35
CA THR A 134 -18.21 -18.97 13.49
C THR A 134 -17.00 -18.33 14.17
N ASP A 135 -17.07 -18.00 15.46
CA ASP A 135 -15.93 -17.46 16.21
C ASP A 135 -14.83 -18.50 16.42
N ALA A 136 -15.19 -19.76 16.69
CA ALA A 136 -14.24 -20.86 16.78
C ALA A 136 -13.51 -21.11 15.44
N LEU A 137 -14.21 -20.96 14.32
CA LEU A 137 -13.64 -21.02 12.98
C LEU A 137 -12.73 -19.83 12.68
N ALA A 138 -13.16 -18.59 12.95
CA ALA A 138 -12.32 -17.40 12.76
C ALA A 138 -11.00 -17.50 13.56
N VAL A 139 -11.08 -17.91 14.82
CA VAL A 139 -9.89 -18.15 15.68
C VAL A 139 -9.01 -19.31 15.16
N ALA A 140 -9.56 -20.25 14.38
CA ALA A 140 -8.79 -21.32 13.73
C ALA A 140 -8.17 -20.86 12.40
N GLN A 141 -8.83 -19.96 11.66
CA GLN A 141 -8.29 -19.27 10.48
C GLN A 141 -7.12 -18.37 10.89
N ASP A 142 -7.33 -17.39 11.77
CA ASP A 142 -6.28 -16.46 12.26
C ASP A 142 -4.97 -17.18 12.64
N LYS A 143 -5.09 -18.30 13.37
CA LYS A 143 -3.94 -19.14 13.75
C LYS A 143 -3.29 -19.84 12.56
N PHE A 144 -4.08 -20.45 11.68
CA PHE A 144 -3.58 -21.10 10.48
C PHE A 144 -2.89 -20.10 9.56
N ASP A 145 -3.49 -18.95 9.30
CA ASP A 145 -2.98 -17.93 8.39
C ASP A 145 -1.71 -17.27 8.96
N THR A 146 -1.68 -17.02 10.28
CA THR A 146 -0.45 -16.61 10.98
C THR A 146 0.65 -17.67 10.83
N GLN A 147 0.33 -18.96 11.01
CA GLN A 147 1.32 -20.04 10.86
C GLN A 147 1.72 -20.28 9.41
N SER A 148 0.84 -20.08 8.42
CA SER A 148 1.15 -20.20 7.00
C SER A 148 2.19 -19.16 6.63
N ASN A 149 1.96 -17.88 6.98
CA ASN A 149 2.95 -16.81 6.79
C ASN A 149 4.29 -17.09 7.51
N ILE A 150 4.28 -17.61 8.73
CA ILE A 150 5.50 -17.96 9.49
C ILE A 150 6.24 -19.15 8.85
N ALA A 151 5.54 -20.23 8.50
CA ALA A 151 6.11 -21.41 7.86
C ALA A 151 6.68 -21.06 6.47
N TYR A 152 5.99 -20.20 5.74
CA TYR A 152 6.40 -19.69 4.44
C TYR A 152 7.65 -18.80 4.53
N GLY A 153 7.73 -17.89 5.50
CA GLY A 153 8.93 -17.08 5.76
C GLY A 153 10.16 -17.96 6.08
N LYS A 154 9.98 -19.02 6.89
CA LYS A 154 11.05 -20.02 7.13
C LYS A 154 11.43 -20.77 5.85
N TYR A 155 10.46 -21.18 5.05
CA TYR A 155 10.68 -21.91 3.80
C TYR A 155 11.49 -21.09 2.77
N LEU A 156 11.18 -19.80 2.61
CA LEU A 156 11.96 -18.89 1.75
C LEU A 156 13.38 -18.66 2.28
N ALA A 157 13.58 -18.73 3.60
CA ALA A 157 14.89 -18.60 4.25
C ALA A 157 15.70 -19.92 4.29
N ASP A 158 15.08 -21.09 4.05
CA ASP A 158 15.77 -22.39 4.04
C ASP A 158 16.55 -22.55 2.73
N VAL A 159 17.83 -22.15 2.77
CA VAL A 159 18.78 -22.25 1.65
C VAL A 159 18.82 -23.66 1.05
N ARG A 160 18.61 -24.72 1.83
CA ARG A 160 18.59 -26.10 1.31
C ARG A 160 17.28 -26.42 0.62
N ALA A 161 16.14 -25.95 1.12
CA ALA A 161 14.86 -26.09 0.44
C ALA A 161 14.86 -25.36 -0.91
N GLN A 162 15.39 -24.12 -0.93
CA GLN A 162 15.52 -23.33 -2.16
C GLN A 162 16.51 -23.95 -3.16
N ALA A 163 17.69 -24.41 -2.71
CA ALA A 163 18.70 -25.03 -3.58
C ALA A 163 18.31 -26.43 -4.09
N LEU A 164 17.32 -27.09 -3.48
CA LEU A 164 16.73 -28.35 -3.95
C LEU A 164 15.36 -28.16 -4.62
N HIS A 165 14.93 -26.90 -4.82
CA HIS A 165 13.62 -26.52 -5.35
C HIS A 165 12.42 -27.22 -4.66
N GLN A 166 12.56 -27.59 -3.38
CA GLN A 166 11.55 -28.35 -2.64
C GLN A 166 10.23 -27.59 -2.61
N SER A 167 9.10 -28.22 -2.94
CA SER A 167 7.78 -27.58 -2.85
C SER A 167 7.41 -27.28 -1.39
N PHE A 168 6.60 -26.23 -1.19
CA PHE A 168 6.21 -25.80 0.16
C PHE A 168 5.50 -26.92 0.93
N GLY A 169 4.58 -27.66 0.30
CA GLY A 169 3.90 -28.81 0.93
C GLY A 169 4.84 -29.94 1.35
N ALA A 170 5.84 -30.25 0.54
CA ALA A 170 6.86 -31.24 0.89
C ALA A 170 7.78 -30.75 2.02
N TRP A 171 8.10 -29.46 2.06
CA TRP A 171 8.88 -28.85 3.13
C TRP A 171 8.11 -28.82 4.45
N VAL A 172 6.89 -28.27 4.45
CA VAL A 172 5.98 -28.17 5.60
C VAL A 172 5.76 -29.53 6.25
N THR A 173 5.45 -30.56 5.46
CA THR A 173 5.21 -31.92 5.96
C THR A 173 6.42 -32.48 6.74
N ALA A 174 7.64 -32.07 6.40
CA ALA A 174 8.88 -32.51 7.04
C ALA A 174 9.45 -31.53 8.10
N LYS A 175 8.98 -30.28 8.16
CA LYS A 175 9.61 -29.18 8.93
C LYS A 175 8.67 -28.38 9.83
N ASP A 176 7.38 -28.29 9.50
CA ASP A 176 6.40 -27.50 10.26
C ASP A 176 5.11 -28.30 10.52
N PRO A 177 5.13 -29.26 11.47
CA PRO A 177 3.95 -30.02 11.85
C PRO A 177 2.87 -29.17 12.56
N LEU A 178 3.18 -27.92 12.92
CA LEU A 178 2.21 -26.99 13.48
C LEU A 178 1.27 -26.46 12.38
N TYR A 179 1.78 -26.16 11.18
CA TYR A 179 0.96 -25.83 10.00
C TYR A 179 -0.10 -26.91 9.74
N THR A 180 0.31 -28.19 9.62
CA THR A 180 -0.63 -29.28 9.29
C THR A 180 -1.54 -29.66 10.46
N SER A 181 -1.20 -29.27 11.69
CA SER A 181 -2.11 -29.31 12.84
C SER A 181 -3.18 -28.22 12.74
N LEU A 182 -2.79 -26.97 12.45
CA LEU A 182 -3.70 -25.83 12.36
C LEU A 182 -4.60 -25.88 11.12
N GLN A 183 -4.10 -26.36 9.97
CA GLN A 183 -4.91 -26.61 8.77
C GLN A 183 -6.05 -27.58 9.06
N ARG A 184 -5.76 -28.67 9.81
CA ARG A 184 -6.78 -29.62 10.27
C ARG A 184 -7.74 -29.02 11.28
N GLN A 185 -7.29 -28.15 12.19
CA GLN A 185 -8.17 -27.44 13.12
C GLN A 185 -9.14 -26.50 12.39
N ARG A 186 -8.63 -25.68 11.45
CA ARG A 186 -9.40 -24.82 10.54
C ARG A 186 -10.47 -25.60 9.78
N ASN A 187 -10.07 -26.68 9.11
CA ASN A 187 -10.98 -27.51 8.34
C ASN A 187 -12.02 -28.22 9.24
N THR A 188 -11.64 -28.67 10.45
CA THR A 188 -12.56 -29.27 11.42
C THR A 188 -13.60 -28.27 11.91
N ALA A 189 -13.20 -27.01 12.20
CA ALA A 189 -14.12 -25.96 12.60
C ALA A 189 -15.10 -25.57 11.47
N ASN A 190 -14.62 -25.52 10.22
CA ASN A 190 -15.48 -25.30 9.04
C ASN A 190 -16.53 -26.41 8.90
N THR A 191 -16.12 -27.68 8.99
CA THR A 191 -17.04 -28.83 8.95
C THR A 191 -18.03 -28.82 10.12
N ALA A 192 -17.61 -28.44 11.32
CA ALA A 192 -18.50 -28.35 12.48
C ALA A 192 -19.57 -27.24 12.31
N LEU A 193 -19.18 -26.08 11.79
CA LEU A 193 -20.10 -24.99 11.43
C LEU A 193 -21.09 -25.44 10.34
N GLN A 194 -20.59 -25.96 9.22
CA GLN A 194 -21.42 -26.39 8.10
C GLN A 194 -22.39 -27.51 8.47
N ASN A 195 -21.97 -28.50 9.27
CA ASN A 195 -22.86 -29.55 9.76
C ASN A 195 -23.98 -29.00 10.66
N TYR A 196 -23.68 -27.98 11.49
CA TYR A 196 -24.71 -27.34 12.31
C TYR A 196 -25.68 -26.51 11.46
N GLU A 197 -25.18 -25.69 10.53
CA GLU A 197 -25.99 -24.92 9.59
C GLU A 197 -26.89 -25.84 8.73
N ALA A 198 -26.39 -26.99 8.27
CA ALA A 198 -27.18 -27.99 7.57
C ALA A 198 -28.34 -28.54 8.43
N SER A 199 -28.15 -28.67 9.75
CA SER A 199 -29.22 -29.07 10.69
C SER A 199 -30.25 -27.96 10.96
N VAL A 200 -29.89 -26.69 10.73
CA VAL A 200 -30.76 -25.51 10.94
C VAL A 200 -31.56 -25.17 9.68
N TYR A 201 -30.91 -25.14 8.50
CA TYR A 201 -31.53 -24.74 7.22
C TYR A 201 -31.94 -25.91 6.31
N GLY A 202 -31.59 -27.14 6.68
CA GLY A 202 -31.93 -28.34 5.92
C GLY A 202 -31.36 -28.35 4.49
N ALA A 203 -32.10 -28.95 3.56
CA ALA A 203 -31.64 -29.21 2.20
C ALA A 203 -31.22 -27.96 1.40
N GLN A 204 -31.75 -26.78 1.74
CA GLN A 204 -31.37 -25.51 1.09
C GLN A 204 -29.90 -25.13 1.32
N PHE A 205 -29.31 -25.59 2.43
CA PHE A 205 -27.91 -25.32 2.75
C PHE A 205 -26.92 -25.95 1.75
N SER A 206 -27.32 -27.04 1.07
CA SER A 206 -26.44 -27.81 0.17
C SER A 206 -25.73 -26.96 -0.91
N THR A 207 -26.41 -25.96 -1.48
CA THR A 207 -25.82 -25.08 -2.52
C THR A 207 -24.84 -24.06 -1.91
N LEU A 208 -25.19 -23.50 -0.74
CA LEU A 208 -24.34 -22.56 -0.01
C LEU A 208 -23.09 -23.25 0.53
N SER A 209 -23.24 -24.46 1.06
CA SER A 209 -22.16 -25.35 1.49
C SER A 209 -21.21 -25.68 0.34
N SER A 210 -21.73 -26.12 -0.81
CA SER A 210 -20.90 -26.40 -2.00
C SER A 210 -20.10 -25.18 -2.47
N GLN A 211 -20.64 -23.97 -2.38
CA GLN A 211 -19.90 -22.73 -2.68
C GLN A 211 -18.81 -22.42 -1.65
N ARG A 212 -19.11 -22.60 -0.35
CA ARG A 212 -18.14 -22.42 0.75
C ARG A 212 -17.00 -23.43 0.66
N ASP A 213 -17.28 -24.68 0.31
CA ASP A 213 -16.28 -25.73 0.10
C ASP A 213 -15.39 -25.47 -1.13
N LYS A 214 -15.95 -24.99 -2.25
CA LYS A 214 -15.15 -24.58 -3.42
C LYS A 214 -14.13 -23.50 -3.09
N ILE A 215 -14.44 -22.61 -2.15
CA ILE A 215 -13.50 -21.61 -1.68
C ILE A 215 -12.47 -22.25 -0.74
N VAL A 216 -12.89 -22.85 0.37
CA VAL A 216 -11.97 -23.30 1.44
C VAL A 216 -11.14 -24.53 1.05
N ASN A 217 -11.72 -25.48 0.32
CA ASN A 217 -11.12 -26.80 0.07
C ASN A 217 -10.49 -26.92 -1.33
N ASN A 218 -10.86 -26.06 -2.29
CA ASN A 218 -10.30 -26.10 -3.65
C ASN A 218 -9.43 -24.87 -3.97
N ALA A 219 -9.92 -23.65 -3.73
CA ALA A 219 -9.15 -22.43 -3.99
C ALA A 219 -8.15 -22.09 -2.88
N GLY A 220 -8.52 -22.37 -1.62
CA GLY A 220 -7.70 -22.24 -0.41
C GLY A 220 -6.88 -23.49 -0.04
N GLU A 221 -6.72 -24.42 -0.99
CA GLU A 221 -5.74 -25.51 -0.89
C GLU A 221 -4.39 -25.01 -1.39
N GLU A 222 -3.42 -24.86 -0.47
CA GLU A 222 -2.13 -24.21 -0.73
C GLU A 222 -1.01 -25.18 -1.16
N LEU A 223 -1.18 -26.49 -0.93
CA LEU A 223 -0.11 -27.49 -1.02
C LEU A 223 -0.16 -28.32 -2.31
N SER A 224 -1.29 -28.30 -3.04
CA SER A 224 -1.51 -29.11 -4.25
C SER A 224 -2.40 -28.40 -5.29
N SER A 225 -2.26 -28.77 -6.56
CA SER A 225 -3.07 -28.17 -7.64
C SER A 225 -4.48 -28.73 -7.67
N VAL A 226 -5.46 -27.82 -7.74
CA VAL A 226 -6.87 -28.11 -7.99
C VAL A 226 -7.30 -27.31 -9.24
N PRO A 227 -7.16 -27.90 -10.45
CA PRO A 227 -7.26 -27.16 -11.71
C PRO A 227 -8.54 -26.33 -11.86
N GLY A 228 -8.36 -25.05 -12.22
CA GLY A 228 -9.45 -24.07 -12.37
C GLY A 228 -9.96 -23.47 -11.05
N TYR A 229 -9.56 -24.01 -9.89
CA TYR A 229 -9.88 -23.44 -8.58
C TYR A 229 -8.68 -22.73 -7.94
N ASN A 230 -7.49 -23.31 -8.03
CA ASN A 230 -6.23 -22.66 -7.64
C ASN A 230 -5.23 -22.61 -8.80
N MET A 231 -4.20 -21.79 -8.64
CA MET A 231 -3.09 -21.63 -9.57
C MET A 231 -1.76 -21.62 -8.80
N GLY A 232 -0.72 -22.18 -9.40
CA GLY A 232 0.61 -22.21 -8.80
C GLY A 232 1.28 -20.84 -8.86
N VAL A 233 1.73 -20.32 -7.73
CA VAL A 233 2.52 -19.10 -7.58
C VAL A 233 3.93 -19.44 -7.06
N TYR A 234 4.95 -18.76 -7.57
CA TYR A 234 6.32 -18.92 -7.08
C TYR A 234 6.56 -18.01 -5.87
N GLY A 235 7.05 -18.57 -4.77
CA GLY A 235 7.09 -17.84 -3.51
C GLY A 235 8.00 -16.59 -3.52
N ALA A 236 9.17 -16.68 -4.16
CA ALA A 236 10.07 -15.53 -4.30
C ALA A 236 9.77 -14.65 -5.54
N ALA A 237 8.57 -14.74 -6.14
CA ALA A 237 8.18 -13.92 -7.29
C ALA A 237 8.33 -12.41 -7.04
N GLY A 238 8.13 -11.93 -5.80
CA GLY A 238 8.34 -10.53 -5.42
C GLY A 238 9.78 -10.01 -5.55
N THR A 239 10.79 -10.88 -5.68
CA THR A 239 12.19 -10.52 -5.96
C THR A 239 12.69 -11.06 -7.31
N TYR A 240 11.83 -11.76 -8.06
CA TYR A 240 12.17 -12.34 -9.37
C TYR A 240 12.36 -11.27 -10.44
N ASN A 241 13.55 -11.23 -11.05
CA ASN A 241 13.88 -10.28 -12.11
C ASN A 241 13.88 -10.98 -13.47
N VAL A 242 12.92 -10.60 -14.34
CA VAL A 242 12.81 -11.10 -15.72
C VAL A 242 14.04 -10.69 -16.52
N LYS A 243 14.72 -11.66 -17.16
CA LYS A 243 15.90 -11.42 -18.00
C LYS A 243 15.56 -11.64 -19.47
N ILE A 244 15.43 -10.54 -20.21
CA ILE A 244 15.17 -10.56 -21.65
C ILE A 244 16.46 -10.79 -22.46
N SER A 245 17.64 -10.45 -21.90
CA SER A 245 18.94 -10.69 -22.52
C SER A 245 20.01 -11.04 -21.47
N PRO A 246 20.73 -12.18 -21.60
CA PRO A 246 20.37 -13.30 -22.47
C PRO A 246 19.01 -13.86 -22.05
N PHE A 247 18.19 -14.26 -23.02
CA PHE A 247 16.94 -14.96 -22.75
C PHE A 247 17.22 -16.30 -22.04
N GLN A 248 16.46 -16.59 -20.99
CA GLN A 248 16.46 -17.91 -20.34
C GLN A 248 15.00 -18.33 -20.13
N ALA A 249 14.63 -19.47 -20.71
CA ALA A 249 13.31 -20.09 -20.52
C ALA A 249 13.22 -20.65 -19.09
N ASN A 250 12.80 -19.81 -18.15
CA ASN A 250 12.70 -20.18 -16.74
C ASN A 250 11.29 -20.73 -16.47
N GLN A 251 11.11 -22.05 -16.60
CA GLN A 251 9.92 -22.70 -16.03
C GLN A 251 10.19 -23.00 -14.56
N ILE A 252 9.42 -22.35 -13.68
CA ILE A 252 9.42 -22.64 -12.25
C ILE A 252 8.18 -23.50 -11.95
N THR A 253 8.35 -24.81 -12.13
CA THR A 253 7.39 -25.87 -11.75
C THR A 253 7.50 -26.25 -10.27
N ASP A 254 8.67 -25.97 -9.69
CA ASP A 254 9.12 -26.46 -8.41
C ASP A 254 9.21 -25.29 -7.41
N GLY A 255 9.13 -25.56 -6.11
CA GLY A 255 9.03 -24.51 -5.09
C GLY A 255 7.73 -23.68 -5.12
N LEU A 256 6.66 -24.24 -5.69
CA LEU A 256 5.35 -23.59 -5.78
C LEU A 256 4.54 -23.65 -4.48
N ILE A 257 3.66 -22.65 -4.34
CA ILE A 257 2.49 -22.62 -3.46
C ILE A 257 1.26 -22.40 -4.34
N TYR A 258 0.09 -22.85 -3.91
CA TYR A 258 -1.16 -22.62 -4.63
C TYR A 258 -1.99 -21.51 -3.99
N LYS A 259 -2.60 -20.67 -4.83
CA LYS A 259 -3.51 -19.56 -4.44
C LYS A 259 -4.76 -19.56 -5.33
N PRO A 260 -5.88 -18.95 -4.91
CA PRO A 260 -7.11 -18.87 -5.70
C PRO A 260 -6.86 -18.45 -7.15
N ALA A 261 -7.43 -19.20 -8.09
CA ALA A 261 -7.17 -19.00 -9.52
C ALA A 261 -7.78 -17.67 -10.01
N TYR A 262 -6.97 -16.91 -10.73
CA TYR A 262 -7.34 -15.75 -11.53
C TYR A 262 -6.78 -15.91 -12.95
N SER A 263 -7.26 -15.11 -13.91
CA SER A 263 -6.83 -15.19 -15.31
C SER A 263 -6.89 -13.82 -16.01
N LEU A 264 -6.00 -13.61 -16.98
CA LEU A 264 -6.07 -12.49 -17.93
C LEU A 264 -6.47 -13.01 -19.31
N SER A 265 -7.65 -12.58 -19.77
CA SER A 265 -8.15 -12.89 -21.11
C SER A 265 -7.73 -11.85 -22.15
N GLY A 266 -7.46 -12.31 -23.38
CA GLY A 266 -7.05 -11.46 -24.50
C GLY A 266 -5.64 -11.72 -25.05
N GLY A 267 -5.07 -12.91 -24.83
CA GLY A 267 -3.73 -13.28 -25.30
C GLY A 267 -2.61 -12.54 -24.56
N PHE A 268 -2.63 -12.59 -23.23
CA PHE A 268 -1.75 -11.75 -22.40
C PHE A 268 -0.27 -12.08 -22.59
N GLU A 269 0.09 -13.36 -22.63
CA GLU A 269 1.45 -13.82 -22.85
C GLU A 269 1.93 -13.49 -24.27
N GLU A 270 1.08 -13.73 -25.28
CA GLU A 270 1.40 -13.48 -26.68
C GLU A 270 1.53 -11.97 -26.98
N VAL A 271 0.74 -11.13 -26.33
CA VAL A 271 0.87 -9.66 -26.42
C VAL A 271 2.13 -9.18 -25.69
N CYS A 272 2.47 -9.75 -24.52
CA CYS A 272 3.73 -9.46 -23.86
C CYS A 272 4.94 -9.88 -24.72
N ASP A 273 4.91 -11.04 -25.37
CA ASP A 273 5.97 -11.45 -26.29
C ASP A 273 6.03 -10.57 -27.55
N ALA A 274 4.89 -10.17 -28.11
CA ALA A 274 4.87 -9.19 -29.20
C ALA A 274 5.54 -7.88 -28.77
N TRP A 275 5.25 -7.39 -27.56
CA TRP A 275 5.87 -6.19 -26.98
C TRP A 275 7.38 -6.36 -26.69
N ILE A 276 7.80 -7.50 -26.15
CA ILE A 276 9.21 -7.85 -25.89
C ILE A 276 10.01 -7.93 -27.20
N ASN A 277 9.39 -8.38 -28.29
CA ASN A 277 10.04 -8.48 -29.59
C ASN A 277 9.97 -7.17 -30.41
N TYR A 278 8.94 -6.33 -30.25
CA TYR A 278 8.71 -5.13 -31.05
C TYR A 278 9.90 -4.14 -31.07
N THR A 279 10.32 -3.68 -32.25
CA THR A 279 11.49 -2.78 -32.45
C THR A 279 11.15 -1.45 -33.12
N GLY A 280 9.89 -1.22 -33.51
CA GLY A 280 9.47 -0.01 -34.20
C GLY A 280 9.32 1.24 -33.31
N PRO A 281 8.73 2.32 -33.86
CA PRO A 281 8.54 3.59 -33.15
C PRO A 281 7.44 3.52 -32.05
N VAL A 282 7.21 4.65 -31.38
CA VAL A 282 6.07 4.84 -30.47
C VAL A 282 4.76 4.65 -31.24
N ASN A 283 3.92 3.71 -30.81
CA ASN A 283 2.64 3.38 -31.44
C ASN A 283 1.45 4.16 -30.84
N THR A 284 1.60 4.72 -29.64
CA THR A 284 0.51 5.42 -28.95
C THR A 284 1.03 6.69 -28.28
N VAL A 285 0.34 7.80 -28.52
CA VAL A 285 0.59 9.10 -27.91
C VAL A 285 -0.74 9.64 -27.39
N TYR A 286 -0.81 9.92 -26.09
CA TYR A 286 -1.97 10.57 -25.47
C TYR A 286 -1.56 11.89 -24.83
N ASN A 287 -2.22 12.98 -25.23
CA ASN A 287 -2.01 14.32 -24.68
C ASN A 287 -3.08 14.61 -23.62
N TRP A 288 -2.65 14.86 -22.39
CA TRP A 288 -3.50 15.05 -21.22
C TRP A 288 -4.04 16.48 -21.25
N ASN A 289 -5.20 16.66 -21.86
CA ASN A 289 -5.84 17.97 -21.92
C ASN A 289 -6.50 18.30 -20.58
N MET A 290 -6.04 19.37 -19.94
CA MET A 290 -6.50 19.83 -18.62
C MET A 290 -7.49 21.00 -18.72
N ASN A 291 -7.77 21.50 -19.92
CA ASN A 291 -8.77 22.53 -20.16
C ASN A 291 -10.19 22.02 -19.89
N ASN A 292 -11.01 22.82 -19.22
CA ASN A 292 -12.40 22.52 -18.86
C ASN A 292 -12.59 21.28 -17.94
N VAL A 293 -11.51 20.75 -17.34
CA VAL A 293 -11.58 19.60 -16.42
C VAL A 293 -11.95 20.06 -15.01
N ASN A 294 -13.12 19.65 -14.51
CA ASN A 294 -13.47 19.80 -13.10
C ASN A 294 -12.79 18.68 -12.27
N GLY A 295 -11.62 18.98 -11.69
CA GLY A 295 -10.84 18.04 -10.88
C GLY A 295 -11.57 17.46 -9.65
N LYS A 296 -12.66 18.09 -9.19
CA LYS A 296 -13.42 17.65 -8.01
C LYS A 296 -14.58 16.69 -8.36
N ASP A 297 -15.04 16.67 -9.61
CA ASP A 297 -16.15 15.83 -10.06
C ASP A 297 -15.67 14.52 -10.72
N TRP A 298 -15.67 13.43 -9.96
CA TRP A 298 -15.31 12.10 -10.43
C TRP A 298 -16.53 11.24 -10.82
N SER A 299 -17.73 11.83 -10.94
CA SER A 299 -18.97 11.09 -11.26
C SER A 299 -18.93 10.37 -12.62
N SER A 300 -18.33 10.98 -13.65
CA SER A 300 -18.18 10.33 -14.97
C SER A 300 -17.23 9.12 -14.94
N LEU A 301 -16.51 8.90 -13.84
CA LEU A 301 -15.62 7.76 -13.59
C LEU A 301 -16.25 6.74 -12.61
N GLY A 302 -17.53 6.93 -12.23
CA GLY A 302 -18.31 6.06 -11.34
C GLY A 302 -18.30 6.46 -9.87
N HIS A 303 -17.38 7.35 -9.45
CA HIS A 303 -17.16 7.73 -8.06
C HIS A 303 -18.04 8.89 -7.60
N THR A 304 -17.94 9.29 -6.32
CA THR A 304 -18.65 10.46 -5.77
C THR A 304 -18.01 11.77 -6.25
N THR A 305 -18.75 12.88 -6.12
CA THR A 305 -18.27 14.25 -6.36
C THR A 305 -17.41 14.82 -5.21
N SER A 306 -16.93 13.96 -4.30
CA SER A 306 -16.25 14.34 -3.06
C SER A 306 -15.14 13.32 -2.73
N VAL A 307 -14.14 13.26 -3.59
CA VAL A 307 -12.94 12.42 -3.43
C VAL A 307 -12.04 12.99 -2.33
N SER A 308 -11.52 12.13 -1.44
CA SER A 308 -10.58 12.57 -0.41
C SER A 308 -9.21 12.93 -0.99
N ASN A 309 -8.60 13.98 -0.45
CA ASN A 309 -7.21 14.34 -0.72
C ASN A 309 -6.18 13.48 0.03
N THR A 310 -6.64 12.60 0.93
CA THR A 310 -5.82 11.57 1.58
C THR A 310 -6.00 10.24 0.83
N CYS A 311 -4.91 9.68 0.34
CA CYS A 311 -4.84 8.25 0.03
C CYS A 311 -4.69 7.48 1.36
N HIS A 312 -4.91 6.17 1.35
CA HIS A 312 -4.13 5.27 2.20
C HIS A 312 -3.07 4.63 1.31
N LEU A 313 -1.78 4.83 1.62
CA LEU A 313 -0.75 3.98 1.03
C LEU A 313 -0.80 2.61 1.72
N PRO A 314 -0.51 1.51 1.00
CA PRO A 314 -0.20 0.24 1.64
C PRO A 314 0.86 0.46 2.72
N SER A 315 0.58 0.01 3.94
CA SER A 315 1.66 -0.27 4.88
C SER A 315 2.57 -1.28 4.21
N ILE A 316 3.84 -0.91 3.99
CA ILE A 316 4.90 -1.90 3.80
C ILE A 316 4.74 -2.91 4.93
N LEU A 317 4.79 -4.21 4.60
CA LEU A 317 4.59 -5.31 5.56
C LEU A 317 5.26 -4.96 6.89
N PRO A 318 4.54 -4.95 8.01
CA PRO A 318 5.14 -4.57 9.28
C PRO A 318 6.34 -5.47 9.54
N ASP A 319 7.50 -4.87 9.78
CA ASP A 319 8.72 -5.61 10.10
C ASP A 319 8.38 -6.65 11.18
N PRO A 320 8.77 -7.93 10.99
CA PRO A 320 8.37 -8.99 11.90
C PRO A 320 8.79 -8.58 13.31
N PRO A 321 7.86 -8.57 14.29
CA PRO A 321 8.06 -7.88 15.55
C PRO A 321 9.33 -8.41 16.21
N MET A 322 10.32 -7.53 16.37
CA MET A 322 11.61 -7.82 16.98
C MET A 322 11.39 -8.40 18.39
N LEU A 323 11.36 -9.74 18.47
CA LEU A 323 11.25 -10.47 19.71
C LEU A 323 12.52 -10.23 20.51
N SER A 324 12.48 -9.22 21.38
CA SER A 324 13.55 -8.95 22.32
C SER A 324 13.73 -10.15 23.23
N HIS A 325 14.78 -10.95 22.97
CA HIS A 325 15.12 -12.10 23.78
C HIS A 325 15.52 -11.65 25.19
N LYS A 326 14.54 -11.59 26.10
CA LYS A 326 14.77 -11.81 27.52
C LYS A 326 14.62 -13.31 27.79
N PRO A 327 15.71 -14.03 28.10
CA PRO A 327 15.59 -15.41 28.57
C PRO A 327 14.90 -15.40 29.93
N THR A 328 13.87 -16.23 30.10
CA THR A 328 13.24 -16.48 31.40
C THR A 328 13.25 -17.98 31.61
N LEU A 329 13.90 -18.44 32.68
CA LEU A 329 13.91 -19.84 33.09
C LEU A 329 12.54 -20.23 33.66
N ALA A 330 12.23 -21.53 33.62
CA ALA A 330 11.06 -22.06 34.30
C ALA A 330 11.26 -22.07 35.82
N ASP A 331 10.28 -21.59 36.58
CA ASP A 331 9.38 -22.46 37.34
C ASP A 331 8.24 -21.64 37.98
N GLY A 332 7.18 -22.31 38.41
CA GLY A 332 5.88 -21.68 38.69
C GLY A 332 5.59 -21.35 40.15
N VAL A 333 5.07 -20.13 40.40
CA VAL A 333 4.17 -19.76 41.51
C VAL A 333 3.40 -18.48 41.09
N PRO A 334 2.13 -18.28 41.48
CA PRO A 334 1.24 -17.35 40.77
C PRO A 334 1.41 -15.88 41.17
N PHE A 335 1.23 -14.97 40.20
CA PHE A 335 1.12 -13.53 40.44
C PHE A 335 -0.32 -13.03 40.37
N THR A 336 -0.76 -12.36 41.44
CA THR A 336 -2.10 -11.80 41.60
C THR A 336 -2.33 -10.59 40.68
N ARG A 337 -3.52 -10.52 40.08
CA ARG A 337 -3.92 -9.45 39.15
C ARG A 337 -4.24 -8.14 39.89
N VAL A 338 -3.31 -7.18 39.87
CA VAL A 338 -3.54 -5.82 40.41
C VAL A 338 -4.32 -4.98 39.40
N THR A 339 -5.53 -4.54 39.79
CA THR A 339 -6.34 -3.60 39.00
C THR A 339 -6.03 -2.17 39.43
N LEU A 340 -5.47 -1.36 38.54
CA LEU A 340 -5.22 0.06 38.79
C LEU A 340 -6.52 0.85 38.57
N LEU A 341 -7.17 1.24 39.67
CA LEU A 341 -8.42 2.00 39.66
C LEU A 341 -8.23 3.25 40.52
N THR A 342 -8.41 4.43 39.93
CA THR A 342 -8.10 5.72 40.56
C THR A 342 -9.03 6.06 41.72
N ARG A 343 -8.48 6.25 42.93
CA ARG A 343 -9.09 7.09 43.99
C ARG A 343 -8.05 7.64 44.98
N LEU A 344 -8.48 8.77 45.53
CA LEU A 344 -7.91 9.72 46.51
C LEU A 344 -7.00 9.18 47.63
N HIS A 345 -6.18 10.09 48.18
CA HIS A 345 -5.50 9.97 49.48
C HIS A 345 -6.43 9.51 50.61
N GLU A 346 -5.92 8.64 51.48
CA GLU A 346 -5.74 8.89 52.92
C GLU A 346 -4.74 7.86 53.49
N ASP A 347 -4.03 8.22 54.57
CA ASP A 347 -2.80 7.56 55.04
C ASP A 347 -2.51 7.95 56.51
N PRO A 348 -1.79 7.18 57.34
CA PRO A 348 -1.76 5.72 57.55
C PRO A 348 -2.04 5.37 59.04
N VAL A 349 -1.73 4.12 59.48
CA VAL A 349 -0.83 3.82 60.64
C VAL A 349 -0.78 2.30 60.95
N ALA A 350 0.43 1.73 60.83
CA ALA A 350 1.12 0.69 61.65
C ALA A 350 0.38 -0.60 62.18
N THR A 351 1.03 -1.71 62.57
CA THR A 351 2.44 -1.97 62.95
C THR A 351 2.81 -3.49 62.91
N ARG A 352 4.13 -3.77 63.01
CA ARG A 352 4.84 -4.94 63.64
C ARG A 352 5.29 -6.16 62.80
N PHE A 353 6.59 -6.42 62.96
CA PHE A 353 7.39 -7.62 62.65
C PHE A 353 7.05 -8.77 63.67
N GLN A 354 7.33 -10.06 63.41
CA GLN A 354 8.68 -10.67 63.38
C GLN A 354 8.73 -12.08 62.73
N PRO A 355 9.94 -12.58 62.37
CA PRO A 355 10.15 -13.86 61.68
C PRO A 355 10.66 -15.00 62.59
N VAL A 356 10.66 -16.22 62.05
CA VAL A 356 11.48 -17.36 62.53
C VAL A 356 12.19 -17.97 61.31
N ALA A 357 13.43 -18.44 61.49
CA ALA A 357 14.24 -19.03 60.43
C ALA A 357 14.87 -20.35 60.90
N THR A 358 15.16 -21.27 59.96
CA THR A 358 16.33 -22.15 60.02
C THR A 358 16.66 -22.73 58.62
N PRO A 359 17.93 -23.05 58.30
CA PRO A 359 18.36 -23.44 56.95
C PRO A 359 18.85 -24.89 56.82
N VAL A 360 19.03 -25.36 55.58
CA VAL A 360 20.00 -26.42 55.19
C VAL A 360 20.69 -26.00 53.90
N SER A 361 21.93 -26.47 53.68
CA SER A 361 22.90 -25.97 52.68
C SER A 361 23.30 -27.08 51.68
N VAL A 362 24.46 -26.92 51.00
CA VAL A 362 25.23 -27.95 50.22
C VAL A 362 24.70 -28.18 48.79
N ALA A 363 25.51 -28.17 47.71
CA ALA A 363 26.91 -27.72 47.52
C ALA A 363 27.19 -27.36 46.03
N VAL A 364 28.42 -26.94 45.76
CA VAL A 364 28.98 -26.62 44.43
C VAL A 364 29.93 -27.74 43.98
N GLU A 365 29.95 -28.06 42.68
CA GLU A 365 31.11 -28.70 42.02
C GLU A 365 31.63 -27.83 40.87
N THR A 366 32.91 -27.97 40.53
CA THR A 366 33.64 -27.09 39.60
C THR A 366 34.56 -27.84 38.64
N GLY A 367 34.58 -27.40 37.38
CA GLY A 367 35.62 -27.75 36.40
C GLY A 367 35.24 -27.29 34.98
N GLY A 368 36.16 -26.78 34.16
CA GLY A 368 37.54 -26.35 34.44
C GLY A 368 38.40 -26.27 33.17
N ALA A 369 39.21 -25.20 33.05
CA ALA A 369 40.24 -24.96 32.00
C ALA A 369 39.70 -24.80 30.54
N LEU A 370 40.38 -24.18 29.56
CA LEU A 370 41.48 -23.19 29.38
C LEU A 370 41.41 -22.79 27.86
N LEU A 371 41.95 -21.74 27.23
CA LEU A 371 42.86 -20.57 27.39
C LEU A 371 42.31 -19.49 26.37
N ALA A 372 42.61 -18.19 26.29
CA ALA A 372 43.38 -17.15 27.01
C ALA A 372 42.84 -15.76 26.49
N GLU A 373 43.42 -14.55 26.61
CA GLU A 373 44.66 -14.04 27.23
C GLU A 373 44.50 -12.56 27.70
N ALA A 374 45.25 -11.59 27.13
CA ALA A 374 45.27 -10.15 27.44
C ALA A 374 45.59 -9.34 26.15
N THR A 375 45.67 -8.00 26.05
CA THR A 375 46.01 -6.90 26.99
C THR A 375 45.41 -5.59 26.38
N LEU A 376 44.69 -4.66 27.06
CA LEU A 376 45.14 -3.61 28.02
C LEU A 376 46.35 -2.78 27.47
N LYS A 377 46.44 -1.43 27.46
CA LYS A 377 46.06 -0.28 28.35
C LYS A 377 46.29 1.07 27.55
N PRO A 378 46.20 2.32 28.09
CA PRO A 378 45.26 2.97 29.04
C PRO A 378 44.81 4.42 28.65
N ARG A 379 43.99 5.05 29.52
CA ARG A 379 43.65 6.51 29.62
C ARG A 379 44.84 7.43 30.01
N PRO A 380 44.74 8.76 29.81
CA PRO A 380 44.26 9.72 30.86
C PRO A 380 43.31 10.83 30.31
N VAL A 381 43.10 12.01 30.93
CA VAL A 381 42.22 12.38 32.10
C VAL A 381 41.73 13.86 31.93
N GLY A 382 40.58 14.24 32.52
CA GLY A 382 40.09 15.64 32.64
C GLY A 382 38.71 15.75 33.35
N SER A 383 38.35 16.88 33.98
CA SER A 383 37.25 16.99 34.97
C SER A 383 36.52 18.37 35.03
N ASP A 384 35.44 18.42 35.85
CA ASP A 384 34.82 19.59 36.51
C ASP A 384 33.88 20.54 35.69
N LEU A 385 32.89 21.28 36.25
CA LEU A 385 32.02 21.20 37.46
C LEU A 385 30.87 22.25 37.37
N LEU A 386 29.71 22.01 38.03
CA LEU A 386 28.70 23.02 38.49
C LEU A 386 27.99 23.90 37.41
N SER A 387 27.01 24.78 37.70
CA SER A 387 25.69 24.66 38.42
C SER A 387 24.88 25.97 38.25
N HIS A 388 23.52 25.98 38.29
CA HIS A 388 22.62 27.01 38.90
C HIS A 388 21.12 26.79 38.55
N VAL A 389 20.18 27.49 39.24
CA VAL A 389 18.76 27.09 39.40
C VAL A 389 17.77 28.28 39.57
N HIS A 390 16.55 28.16 38.97
CA HIS A 390 15.28 28.89 39.27
C HIS A 390 15.11 30.40 38.89
N PRO A 391 13.88 30.98 38.88
CA PRO A 391 12.50 30.41 39.01
C PRO A 391 11.48 30.85 37.90
N ARG A 392 10.21 30.44 38.05
CA ARG A 392 9.02 30.75 37.21
C ARG A 392 8.45 32.18 37.38
N GLN A 393 7.63 32.61 36.43
CA GLN A 393 6.35 33.31 36.71
C GLN A 393 5.17 32.69 35.92
N VAL A 394 3.94 32.94 36.36
CA VAL A 394 2.66 32.46 35.80
C VAL A 394 1.62 33.57 35.94
N LEU A 395 0.76 33.77 34.93
CA LEU A 395 -0.38 34.69 34.96
C LEU A 395 -1.61 34.08 34.27
N LEU A 396 -2.82 34.50 34.68
CA LEU A 396 -4.10 33.91 34.29
C LEU A 396 -4.91 34.81 33.32
N PRO A 397 -5.87 34.26 32.55
CA PRO A 397 -6.49 34.93 31.40
C PRO A 397 -7.81 35.67 31.70
N SER A 398 -8.34 36.38 30.70
CA SER A 398 -9.70 36.96 30.66
C SER A 398 -10.21 37.06 29.20
N PRO A 399 -11.53 37.21 28.95
CA PRO A 399 -12.20 36.32 27.98
C PRO A 399 -12.77 36.97 26.69
N THR A 400 -13.56 36.17 25.95
CA THR A 400 -14.28 36.43 24.66
C THR A 400 -13.36 36.51 23.42
N ARG A 401 -13.77 36.06 22.22
CA ARG A 401 -15.12 35.78 21.67
C ARG A 401 -15.11 34.54 20.74
N VAL A 402 -16.28 33.94 20.49
CA VAL A 402 -16.44 32.73 19.66
C VAL A 402 -16.53 33.05 18.16
N THR A 403 -15.74 32.33 17.35
CA THR A 403 -15.95 32.04 15.92
C THR A 403 -15.41 30.63 15.62
N GLU A 404 -16.03 29.90 14.70
CA GLU A 404 -15.69 28.50 14.42
C GLU A 404 -14.33 28.35 13.70
N PRO A 405 -13.47 27.40 14.11
CA PRO A 405 -12.16 27.22 13.49
C PRO A 405 -12.21 26.28 12.28
N THR A 406 -12.11 26.84 11.08
CA THR A 406 -11.64 26.10 9.89
C THR A 406 -10.26 25.52 10.21
N LYS A 407 -10.14 24.19 10.37
CA LYS A 407 -8.87 23.52 10.72
C LYS A 407 -7.89 23.50 9.54
N ILE A 408 -7.25 24.63 9.29
CA ILE A 408 -6.03 24.71 8.49
C ILE A 408 -4.87 24.23 9.37
N CYS A 409 -4.20 23.14 8.96
CA CYS A 409 -3.02 22.64 9.66
C CYS A 409 -1.76 23.47 9.32
N GLN A 410 -1.71 24.71 9.79
CA GLN A 410 -0.43 25.43 9.92
C GLN A 410 0.23 25.07 11.25
N ARG A 411 1.42 24.45 11.17
CA ARG A 411 2.34 24.32 12.31
C ARG A 411 3.63 25.07 11.97
N GLN A 412 3.60 26.39 12.10
CA GLN A 412 4.81 27.19 12.04
C GLN A 412 5.76 26.77 13.16
N THR A 413 6.90 26.21 12.82
CA THR A 413 8.06 26.13 13.71
C THR A 413 8.76 27.48 13.65
N GLN A 414 8.56 28.33 14.66
CA GLN A 414 9.39 29.52 14.83
C GLN A 414 10.85 29.09 15.09
N SER A 415 11.79 29.76 14.43
CA SER A 415 13.22 29.61 14.70
C SER A 415 13.58 30.46 15.91
N GLU A 416 14.20 29.87 16.93
CA GLU A 416 14.74 30.60 18.10
C GLU A 416 16.09 31.28 17.78
N ASN A 417 16.17 32.03 16.68
CA ASN A 417 17.29 32.91 16.38
C ASN A 417 16.86 34.04 15.41
N PRO A 418 16.85 35.33 15.82
CA PRO A 418 16.27 36.41 15.02
C PRO A 418 17.15 36.91 13.86
N ASP A 419 18.46 36.64 13.87
CA ASP A 419 19.43 37.37 13.04
C ASP A 419 19.74 36.74 11.67
N ASN A 420 19.04 35.67 11.26
CA ASN A 420 19.19 35.04 9.95
C ASN A 420 17.83 34.79 9.28
N VAL A 421 17.26 35.84 8.68
CA VAL A 421 16.15 35.71 7.72
C VAL A 421 16.72 35.51 6.31
N GLU A 422 17.11 34.27 6.00
CA GLU A 422 17.19 33.88 4.59
C GLU A 422 15.78 33.86 3.99
N LEU A 423 15.61 34.40 2.78
CA LEU A 423 14.34 34.38 2.05
C LEU A 423 14.11 32.98 1.44
N GLY A 424 13.81 32.02 2.31
CA GLY A 424 13.60 30.62 1.96
C GLY A 424 12.44 30.42 0.99
N THR A 425 12.64 29.55 0.00
CA THR A 425 11.58 29.11 -0.91
C THR A 425 10.64 28.16 -0.19
N ASP A 426 9.46 28.63 0.18
CA ASP A 426 8.56 27.95 1.13
C ASP A 426 7.79 26.79 0.47
N TYR A 427 8.42 25.61 0.45
CA TYR A 427 7.82 24.37 -0.05
C TYR A 427 7.04 23.63 1.04
N VAL A 428 5.84 23.12 0.72
CA VAL A 428 5.01 22.40 1.69
C VAL A 428 5.64 21.05 2.07
N ARG A 429 6.11 20.96 3.32
CA ARG A 429 6.60 19.75 3.98
C ARG A 429 5.42 18.92 4.50
N VAL A 430 5.18 17.74 3.93
CA VAL A 430 4.16 16.80 4.41
C VAL A 430 4.80 15.72 5.28
N VAL A 431 4.37 15.67 6.54
CA VAL A 431 4.87 14.72 7.55
C VAL A 431 3.85 13.61 7.74
N GLY A 432 4.22 12.36 7.42
CA GLY A 432 3.48 11.16 7.78
C GLY A 432 2.09 10.96 7.14
N ALA A 433 1.65 11.83 6.21
CA ALA A 433 0.34 11.72 5.56
C ALA A 433 0.47 11.15 4.13
N SER A 434 -0.37 10.16 3.81
CA SER A 434 -0.50 9.60 2.47
C SER A 434 -1.24 10.58 1.55
N VAL A 435 -0.49 11.41 0.84
CA VAL A 435 -1.02 12.39 -0.12
C VAL A 435 -1.60 11.66 -1.34
N PHE A 436 -2.83 11.99 -1.75
CA PHE A 436 -3.37 11.59 -3.07
C PHE A 436 -2.35 11.97 -4.15
N TRP A 437 -1.87 11.01 -4.96
CA TRP A 437 -0.56 11.05 -5.64
C TRP A 437 -0.05 12.45 -6.03
N GLY A 438 0.94 12.97 -5.29
CA GLY A 438 1.52 14.30 -5.55
C GLY A 438 2.15 14.38 -6.95
N LEU A 439 1.99 15.54 -7.61
CA LEU A 439 2.42 15.71 -9.00
C LEU A 439 3.94 15.75 -9.15
N ILE A 440 4.64 16.43 -8.24
CA ILE A 440 6.10 16.36 -8.09
C ILE A 440 6.39 16.40 -6.59
N SER A 441 7.24 15.50 -6.09
CA SER A 441 7.60 15.42 -4.68
C SER A 441 9.03 14.93 -4.46
N ALA A 442 9.59 15.19 -3.28
CA ALA A 442 10.96 14.81 -2.91
C ALA A 442 11.07 14.42 -1.43
N ASN A 443 11.87 13.41 -1.14
CA ASN A 443 12.22 12.94 0.19
C ASN A 443 13.73 13.10 0.38
N LYS A 444 14.16 13.87 1.39
CA LYS A 444 15.59 13.97 1.70
C LYS A 444 16.06 12.74 2.47
N GLY A 445 17.29 12.29 2.18
CA GLY A 445 17.86 11.07 2.77
C GLY A 445 17.78 11.08 4.30
N SER A 446 17.65 9.89 4.89
CA SER A 446 17.38 9.63 6.32
C SER A 446 16.05 10.15 6.90
N THR A 447 15.15 10.76 6.11
CA THR A 447 13.82 11.19 6.57
C THR A 447 12.67 10.44 5.89
N THR A 448 11.56 10.26 6.62
CA THR A 448 10.28 9.76 6.07
C THR A 448 9.39 10.88 5.53
N ASP A 449 9.90 12.12 5.52
CA ASP A 449 9.17 13.32 5.17
C ASP A 449 9.14 13.54 3.65
N THR A 450 7.96 13.90 3.13
CA THR A 450 7.77 14.17 1.70
C THR A 450 7.47 15.66 1.51
N THR A 451 8.39 16.37 0.89
CA THR A 451 8.12 17.73 0.38
C THR A 451 7.39 17.63 -0.94
N VAL A 452 6.31 18.38 -1.14
CA VAL A 452 5.54 18.39 -2.39
C VAL A 452 5.69 19.74 -3.09
N PHE A 453 5.87 19.74 -4.41
CA PHE A 453 5.99 20.95 -5.20
C PHE A 453 4.65 21.71 -5.25
N ASN A 454 4.67 22.94 -4.73
CA ASN A 454 3.51 23.79 -4.49
C ASN A 454 3.44 25.04 -5.37
N GLN A 455 4.48 25.35 -6.14
CA GLN A 455 4.59 26.59 -6.92
C GLN A 455 4.00 26.44 -8.34
N TRP A 456 2.75 25.96 -8.43
CA TRP A 456 2.03 25.81 -9.70
C TRP A 456 1.31 27.12 -10.08
N THR A 457 1.58 27.68 -11.26
CA THR A 457 0.85 28.85 -11.79
C THR A 457 -0.69 28.71 -11.73
N GLU A 458 -1.41 29.79 -11.43
CA GLU A 458 -2.88 29.94 -11.60
C GLU A 458 -3.39 29.30 -12.91
N ARG A 459 -2.59 29.40 -13.98
CA ARG A 459 -2.93 28.96 -15.34
C ARG A 459 -2.66 27.48 -15.58
N PHE A 460 -2.43 26.67 -14.55
CA PHE A 460 -2.02 25.26 -14.64
C PHE A 460 -2.72 24.44 -15.75
N SER A 461 -4.04 24.58 -15.92
CA SER A 461 -4.83 23.88 -16.94
C SER A 461 -4.53 24.26 -18.41
N THR A 462 -3.92 25.42 -18.64
CA THR A 462 -3.51 25.95 -19.95
C THR A 462 -1.99 26.01 -20.13
N SER A 463 -1.25 26.32 -19.06
CA SER A 463 0.21 26.48 -19.07
C SER A 463 0.99 25.20 -18.76
N VAL A 464 0.34 24.14 -18.30
CA VAL A 464 0.93 22.79 -18.17
C VAL A 464 0.18 21.83 -19.09
N SER A 465 0.92 21.02 -19.82
CA SER A 465 0.38 19.93 -20.64
C SER A 465 1.27 18.70 -20.52
N LEU A 466 0.67 17.51 -20.59
CA LEU A 466 1.41 16.26 -20.46
C LEU A 466 1.15 15.36 -21.66
N LYS A 467 2.16 14.60 -22.06
CA LYS A 467 2.13 13.66 -23.19
C LYS A 467 2.69 12.32 -22.72
N LEU A 468 1.82 11.32 -22.67
CA LEU A 468 2.21 9.92 -22.47
C LEU A 468 2.56 9.30 -23.82
N THR A 469 3.69 8.60 -23.90
CA THR A 469 4.17 7.91 -25.11
C THR A 469 4.41 6.44 -24.81
N MET A 470 3.93 5.55 -25.68
CA MET A 470 3.95 4.10 -25.44
C MET A 470 4.16 3.32 -26.74
N LYS A 471 4.76 2.12 -26.65
CA LYS A 471 4.85 1.18 -27.78
C LYS A 471 3.78 0.10 -27.76
N GLY A 472 3.34 -0.31 -26.58
CA GLY A 472 2.26 -1.28 -26.40
C GLY A 472 1.22 -0.75 -25.43
N LEU A 473 -0.06 -0.88 -25.78
CA LEU A 473 -1.23 -0.58 -24.95
C LEU A 473 -2.28 -1.66 -25.26
N GLN A 474 -2.86 -2.29 -24.23
CA GLN A 474 -3.92 -3.29 -24.41
C GLN A 474 -4.82 -3.36 -23.16
N VAL A 475 -6.09 -3.71 -23.37
CA VAL A 475 -7.04 -4.01 -22.30
C VAL A 475 -7.20 -5.52 -22.15
N PHE A 476 -6.95 -6.02 -20.95
CA PHE A 476 -7.14 -7.44 -20.60
C PHE A 476 -8.28 -7.57 -19.60
N ASN A 477 -9.16 -8.58 -19.75
CA ASN A 477 -10.26 -8.79 -18.81
C ASN A 477 -9.85 -9.82 -17.74
N VAL A 478 -10.10 -9.48 -16.48
CA VAL A 478 -9.77 -10.27 -15.28
C VAL A 478 -10.89 -11.29 -15.03
N GLY A 479 -10.58 -12.57 -15.15
CA GLY A 479 -11.46 -13.67 -14.75
C GLY A 479 -11.05 -14.23 -13.38
N ALA A 480 -12.03 -14.60 -12.55
CA ALA A 480 -11.81 -15.44 -11.37
C ALA A 480 -12.09 -16.92 -11.72
N GLY A 481 -11.52 -17.84 -10.93
CA GLY A 481 -11.66 -19.28 -11.12
C GLY A 481 -13.05 -19.84 -10.75
N PHE A 482 -13.19 -21.17 -10.83
CA PHE A 482 -14.46 -21.90 -10.60
C PHE A 482 -14.98 -21.86 -9.14
N TRP A 483 -14.26 -21.17 -8.26
CA TRP A 483 -14.65 -20.82 -6.90
C TRP A 483 -15.51 -19.55 -6.81
N ASP A 484 -15.53 -18.71 -7.85
CA ASP A 484 -16.27 -17.46 -7.89
C ASP A 484 -17.80 -17.68 -7.79
N VAL A 485 -18.48 -16.79 -7.08
CA VAL A 485 -19.94 -16.74 -6.97
C VAL A 485 -20.41 -15.40 -7.55
N GLY A 486 -20.36 -15.29 -8.88
CA GLY A 486 -20.74 -14.08 -9.60
C GLY A 486 -22.15 -13.60 -9.21
N GLY A 487 -22.26 -12.35 -8.77
CA GLY A 487 -23.53 -11.75 -8.34
C GLY A 487 -24.04 -12.22 -6.96
N VAL A 488 -23.18 -12.76 -6.08
CA VAL A 488 -23.54 -13.33 -4.77
C VAL A 488 -24.57 -12.52 -3.95
N ARG A 489 -24.48 -11.19 -3.93
CA ARG A 489 -25.42 -10.32 -3.17
C ARG A 489 -26.82 -10.23 -3.79
N THR A 490 -26.96 -10.60 -5.07
CA THR A 490 -28.26 -10.76 -5.76
C THR A 490 -28.81 -12.17 -5.55
N THR A 491 -27.93 -13.18 -5.49
CA THR A 491 -28.30 -14.58 -5.21
C THR A 491 -28.74 -14.79 -3.75
N TYR A 492 -28.07 -14.11 -2.81
CA TYR A 492 -28.32 -14.20 -1.37
C TYR A 492 -28.47 -12.82 -0.72
N PRO A 493 -29.52 -12.04 -1.05
CA PRO A 493 -29.69 -10.68 -0.55
C PRO A 493 -29.97 -10.63 0.97
N ASN A 494 -30.45 -11.72 1.54
CA ASN A 494 -30.84 -11.82 2.95
C ASN A 494 -29.66 -12.31 3.80
N LEU A 495 -29.28 -11.51 4.79
CA LEU A 495 -28.27 -11.86 5.78
C LEU A 495 -28.89 -12.17 7.15
N LEU A 496 -28.10 -12.79 8.02
CA LEU A 496 -28.42 -13.03 9.41
C LEU A 496 -28.50 -11.71 10.21
N PRO A 497 -29.18 -11.67 11.37
CA PRO A 497 -29.18 -10.49 12.22
C PRO A 497 -27.75 -10.18 12.74
N PRO A 498 -27.42 -8.93 13.09
CA PRO A 498 -26.18 -8.61 13.78
C PRO A 498 -26.04 -9.39 15.10
N PRO A 499 -24.83 -9.83 15.50
CA PRO A 499 -23.54 -9.59 14.85
C PRO A 499 -23.18 -10.55 13.71
N LEU A 500 -24.01 -11.57 13.41
CA LEU A 500 -23.74 -12.58 12.38
C LEU A 500 -23.78 -12.03 10.95
N GLY A 501 -24.66 -11.06 10.66
CA GLY A 501 -24.83 -10.49 9.32
C GLY A 501 -23.69 -9.57 8.87
N LYS A 502 -22.62 -10.11 8.28
CA LYS A 502 -21.49 -9.34 7.76
C LYS A 502 -21.63 -9.10 6.24
N ASN A 503 -22.07 -7.90 5.84
CA ASN A 503 -22.12 -7.49 4.42
C ASN A 503 -20.74 -7.00 3.93
N THR A 504 -19.72 -7.86 4.01
CA THR A 504 -18.31 -7.58 3.66
C THR A 504 -18.09 -7.02 2.27
N LEU A 505 -19.01 -7.29 1.34
CA LEU A 505 -18.96 -6.86 -0.06
C LEU A 505 -19.70 -5.53 -0.33
N ALA A 506 -20.38 -4.94 0.67
CA ALA A 506 -21.05 -3.65 0.50
C ALA A 506 -20.04 -2.52 0.31
N GLY A 507 -20.21 -1.71 -0.75
CA GLY A 507 -19.28 -0.62 -1.08
C GLY A 507 -17.92 -1.11 -1.60
N LYS A 508 -17.78 -2.41 -1.89
CA LYS A 508 -16.59 -3.04 -2.47
C LYS A 508 -16.77 -3.29 -3.96
N VAL A 509 -15.64 -3.26 -4.66
CA VAL A 509 -15.57 -3.30 -6.12
C VAL A 509 -14.45 -4.27 -6.51
N ARG A 510 -14.79 -5.29 -7.33
CA ARG A 510 -13.82 -6.23 -7.89
C ARG A 510 -13.36 -5.77 -9.26
N LEU A 511 -12.06 -5.83 -9.52
CA LEU A 511 -11.50 -5.55 -10.85
C LEU A 511 -12.06 -6.52 -11.91
N GLN A 512 -12.33 -5.99 -13.10
CA GLN A 512 -12.85 -6.74 -14.25
C GLN A 512 -12.01 -6.52 -15.51
N ARG A 513 -11.34 -5.37 -15.65
CA ARG A 513 -10.43 -5.10 -16.78
C ARG A 513 -9.23 -4.28 -16.33
N LEU A 514 -8.05 -4.58 -16.85
CA LEU A 514 -6.81 -3.85 -16.61
C LEU A 514 -6.37 -3.14 -17.89
N LEU A 515 -5.91 -1.89 -17.76
CA LEU A 515 -5.24 -1.17 -18.83
C LEU A 515 -3.73 -1.33 -18.61
N ILE A 516 -3.07 -2.11 -19.47
CA ILE A 516 -1.65 -2.43 -19.36
C ILE A 516 -0.93 -1.91 -20.61
N GLY A 517 0.31 -1.45 -20.45
CA GLY A 517 1.16 -1.09 -21.58
C GLY A 517 2.65 -1.29 -21.31
N THR A 518 3.48 -0.99 -22.31
CA THR A 518 4.95 -1.08 -22.20
C THR A 518 5.68 0.08 -22.89
N GLU A 519 6.97 0.21 -22.56
CA GLU A 519 7.87 1.30 -22.93
C GLU A 519 7.20 2.68 -22.76
N VAL A 520 6.67 2.90 -21.55
CA VAL A 520 5.85 4.06 -21.20
C VAL A 520 6.73 5.21 -20.72
N GLY A 521 6.74 6.31 -21.48
CA GLY A 521 7.46 7.55 -21.19
C GLY A 521 6.50 8.74 -21.03
N LEU A 522 6.95 9.78 -20.33
CA LEU A 522 6.13 10.96 -20.03
C LEU A 522 6.90 12.23 -20.40
N THR A 523 6.28 13.14 -21.15
CA THR A 523 6.76 14.52 -21.33
C THR A 523 5.80 15.48 -20.64
N ILE A 524 6.30 16.32 -19.75
CA ILE A 524 5.59 17.46 -19.18
C ILE A 524 6.09 18.71 -19.92
N THR A 525 5.21 19.45 -20.57
CA THR A 525 5.53 20.77 -21.16
C THR A 525 4.89 21.85 -20.31
N VAL A 526 5.69 22.83 -19.91
CA VAL A 526 5.27 23.98 -19.09
C VAL A 526 5.62 25.23 -19.89
N SER A 527 4.64 26.01 -20.34
CA SER A 527 4.88 27.26 -21.09
C SER A 527 5.13 28.47 -20.19
N ASP A 528 4.86 28.36 -18.88
CA ASP A 528 5.21 29.39 -17.91
C ASP A 528 6.68 29.26 -17.45
N THR A 529 7.50 30.24 -17.80
CA THR A 529 8.95 30.26 -17.48
C THR A 529 9.23 30.28 -15.98
N GLY A 530 8.37 30.91 -15.16
CA GLY A 530 8.51 30.89 -13.70
C GLY A 530 8.33 29.48 -13.13
N THR A 531 7.19 28.87 -13.41
CA THR A 531 6.84 27.50 -12.98
C THR A 531 7.86 26.48 -13.50
N TYR A 532 8.33 26.59 -14.76
CA TYR A 532 9.37 25.70 -15.30
C TYR A 532 10.69 25.81 -14.52
N ASN A 533 11.16 27.03 -14.23
CA ASN A 533 12.40 27.26 -13.48
C ASN A 533 12.30 26.76 -12.03
N SER A 534 11.14 26.93 -11.38
CA SER A 534 10.89 26.36 -10.05
C SER A 534 10.87 24.82 -10.08
N ILE A 535 10.22 24.20 -11.07
CA ILE A 535 10.22 22.73 -11.23
C ILE A 535 11.64 22.21 -11.46
N TYR A 536 12.40 22.84 -12.37
CA TYR A 536 13.78 22.49 -12.63
C TYR A 536 14.61 22.54 -11.34
N SER A 537 14.53 23.65 -10.61
CA SER A 537 15.29 23.86 -9.36
C SER A 537 14.93 22.83 -8.28
N PHE A 538 13.64 22.56 -8.08
CA PHE A 538 13.15 21.55 -7.13
C PHE A 538 13.66 20.15 -7.44
N ILE A 539 13.58 19.74 -8.71
CA ILE A 539 14.05 18.41 -9.12
C ILE A 539 15.58 18.34 -9.02
N GLN A 540 16.34 19.39 -9.36
CA GLN A 540 17.80 19.35 -9.23
C GLN A 540 18.28 19.27 -7.77
N ASP A 541 17.67 20.00 -6.82
CA ASP A 541 17.93 19.80 -5.38
C ASP A 541 17.64 18.35 -4.97
N ALA A 542 16.48 17.82 -5.37
CA ALA A 542 16.09 16.45 -5.07
C ALA A 542 17.04 15.40 -5.69
N LYS A 543 17.61 15.65 -6.87
CA LYS A 543 18.65 14.79 -7.49
C LYS A 543 19.91 14.71 -6.63
N THR A 544 20.33 15.79 -5.96
CA THR A 544 21.49 15.74 -5.04
C THR A 544 21.25 14.80 -3.86
N SER A 545 20.00 14.77 -3.35
CA SER A 545 19.63 13.96 -2.18
C SER A 545 19.64 12.45 -2.45
N VAL A 546 19.60 12.01 -3.71
CA VAL A 546 19.54 10.57 -4.06
C VAL A 546 20.78 9.81 -3.61
N GLY A 547 21.98 10.41 -3.73
CA GLY A 547 23.23 9.79 -3.27
C GLY A 547 23.28 9.55 -1.75
N ALA A 548 22.52 10.33 -0.98
CA ALA A 548 22.40 10.23 0.48
C ALA A 548 21.23 9.32 0.94
N GLY A 549 20.66 8.52 0.04
CA GLY A 549 19.49 7.68 0.35
C GLY A 549 18.16 8.44 0.37
N GLY A 550 18.08 9.58 -0.31
CA GLY A 550 16.83 10.27 -0.65
C GLY A 550 16.25 9.82 -2.00
N GLY A 551 15.14 10.41 -2.39
CA GLY A 551 14.44 10.08 -3.64
C GLY A 551 13.47 11.18 -4.05
N PHE A 552 12.95 11.10 -5.28
CA PHE A 552 11.92 12.00 -5.77
C PHE A 552 10.89 11.29 -6.63
N SER A 553 9.75 11.93 -6.84
CA SER A 553 8.70 11.43 -7.71
C SER A 553 8.13 12.52 -8.62
N ILE A 554 7.75 12.11 -9.83
CA ILE A 554 7.07 12.93 -10.82
C ILE A 554 5.86 12.10 -11.30
N PHE A 555 4.65 12.56 -11.01
CA PHE A 555 3.39 11.87 -11.31
C PHE A 555 3.37 10.41 -10.84
N GLY A 556 3.87 10.17 -9.63
CA GLY A 556 4.00 8.83 -9.01
C GLY A 556 5.13 7.95 -9.58
N ILE A 557 5.79 8.36 -10.68
CA ILE A 557 7.03 7.74 -11.16
C ILE A 557 8.13 8.06 -10.15
N ARG A 558 8.77 7.05 -9.54
CA ARG A 558 9.76 7.20 -8.47
C ARG A 558 11.19 7.04 -8.98
N PHE A 559 12.10 7.82 -8.40
CA PHE A 559 13.53 7.84 -8.73
C PHE A 559 14.36 7.92 -7.43
N GLY A 560 15.39 7.08 -7.30
CA GLY A 560 16.23 7.04 -6.09
C GLY A 560 15.70 6.13 -4.98
N ALA A 561 16.06 6.40 -3.73
CA ALA A 561 15.73 5.55 -2.60
C ALA A 561 14.20 5.46 -2.37
N GLY A 562 13.75 4.27 -1.96
CA GLY A 562 12.33 3.89 -2.02
C GLY A 562 11.93 3.26 -3.36
N GLY A 563 12.76 3.38 -4.40
CA GLY A 563 12.85 2.39 -5.47
C GLY A 563 13.79 1.27 -5.04
N GLY A 564 13.24 0.09 -4.71
CA GLY A 564 14.06 -1.09 -4.44
C GLY A 564 14.75 -1.55 -5.73
N LYS A 565 15.98 -2.07 -5.64
CA LYS A 565 16.67 -2.71 -6.78
C LYS A 565 15.96 -3.97 -7.33
N THR A 566 14.85 -4.34 -6.71
CA THR A 566 13.98 -5.48 -7.02
C THR A 566 12.66 -5.07 -7.70
N THR A 567 12.31 -3.78 -7.79
CA THR A 567 11.08 -3.35 -8.48
C THR A 567 11.30 -3.26 -9.99
N THR A 568 10.56 -4.05 -10.75
CA THR A 568 10.76 -4.24 -12.20
C THR A 568 10.56 -2.99 -13.06
N THR A 569 9.91 -1.94 -12.53
CA THR A 569 9.67 -0.66 -13.23
C THR A 569 10.68 0.45 -12.89
N HIS A 570 11.71 0.15 -12.08
CA HIS A 570 12.70 1.11 -11.57
C HIS A 570 13.28 2.02 -12.67
N ARG A 571 13.29 3.34 -12.43
CA ARG A 571 13.96 4.36 -13.26
C ARG A 571 15.20 4.90 -12.56
N GLU A 572 16.24 5.17 -13.32
CA GLU A 572 17.42 5.87 -12.85
C GLU A 572 17.25 7.40 -12.93
N VAL A 573 18.01 8.13 -12.13
CA VAL A 573 17.99 9.62 -12.10
C VAL A 573 18.40 10.26 -13.44
N LYS A 574 19.15 9.51 -14.27
CA LYS A 574 19.54 9.90 -15.63
C LYS A 574 18.36 9.87 -16.62
N ASP A 575 17.29 9.14 -16.31
CA ASP A 575 16.13 8.95 -17.17
C ASP A 575 15.21 10.20 -17.19
N VAL A 576 15.52 11.21 -16.36
CA VAL A 576 14.84 12.50 -16.29
C VAL A 576 15.73 13.60 -16.88
N SER A 577 15.39 14.07 -18.08
CA SER A 577 16.06 15.15 -18.79
C SER A 577 15.17 16.40 -18.92
N PHE A 578 15.78 17.52 -19.32
CA PHE A 578 15.14 18.83 -19.42
C PHE A 578 15.45 19.48 -20.76
N VAL A 579 14.48 20.22 -21.31
CA VAL A 579 14.64 21.01 -22.55
C VAL A 579 14.00 22.38 -22.35
N THR A 580 14.80 23.43 -22.33
CA THR A 580 14.29 24.81 -22.29
C THR A 580 13.73 25.21 -23.65
N LEU A 581 12.59 25.90 -23.66
CA LEU A 581 11.92 26.41 -24.85
C LEU A 581 12.00 27.95 -24.88
N GLN A 582 11.44 28.59 -25.91
CA GLN A 582 11.33 30.05 -25.97
C GLN A 582 10.44 30.60 -24.85
N GLU A 583 9.41 29.85 -24.46
CA GLU A 583 8.53 30.12 -23.32
C GLU A 583 8.49 28.83 -22.47
N GLY A 584 8.98 28.91 -21.24
CA GLY A 584 9.14 27.76 -20.35
C GLY A 584 10.04 26.64 -20.87
N GLY A 585 9.56 25.40 -20.81
CA GLY A 585 10.35 24.22 -21.14
C GLY A 585 9.64 22.89 -20.94
N GLN A 586 10.41 21.80 -21.00
CA GLN A 586 9.94 20.43 -20.87
C GLN A 586 10.73 19.64 -19.82
N VAL A 587 10.02 18.80 -19.08
CA VAL A 587 10.58 17.71 -18.27
C VAL A 587 10.27 16.40 -18.99
N ILE A 588 11.29 15.62 -19.32
CA ILE A 588 11.16 14.40 -20.12
C ILE A 588 11.59 13.21 -19.27
N ILE A 589 10.70 12.24 -19.09
CA ILE A 589 10.96 10.95 -18.45
C ILE A 589 11.01 9.88 -19.54
N ALA A 590 12.12 9.16 -19.59
CA ALA A 590 12.33 8.11 -20.59
C ALA A 590 11.30 6.96 -20.46
N PRO A 591 10.99 6.27 -21.60
CA PRO A 591 10.23 5.03 -21.62
C PRO A 591 10.64 4.02 -20.55
N SER A 592 9.70 3.17 -20.10
CA SER A 592 10.07 2.02 -19.27
C SER A 592 11.03 1.08 -20.00
N PRO A 593 11.86 0.31 -19.28
CA PRO A 593 12.67 -0.73 -19.89
C PRO A 593 11.82 -1.65 -20.76
N LYS A 594 12.37 -2.08 -21.91
CA LYS A 594 11.66 -2.91 -22.88
C LYS A 594 11.08 -4.15 -22.23
N GLY A 595 9.84 -4.50 -22.56
CA GLY A 595 9.20 -5.71 -22.07
C GLY A 595 8.77 -5.67 -20.61
N VAL A 596 8.85 -4.53 -19.92
CA VAL A 596 8.25 -4.33 -18.59
C VAL A 596 6.80 -3.87 -18.77
N PRO A 597 5.79 -4.63 -18.31
CA PRO A 597 4.40 -4.19 -18.31
C PRO A 597 4.14 -3.22 -17.16
N VAL A 598 3.41 -2.13 -17.44
CA VAL A 598 2.95 -1.16 -16.43
C VAL A 598 1.43 -1.01 -16.47
N GLN A 599 0.82 -0.85 -15.30
CA GLN A 599 -0.61 -0.65 -15.15
C GLN A 599 -0.92 0.85 -15.23
N LEU A 600 -1.84 1.20 -16.11
CA LEU A 600 -2.30 2.58 -16.35
C LEU A 600 -3.66 2.88 -15.72
N GLY A 601 -4.41 1.83 -15.38
CA GLY A 601 -5.64 1.90 -14.58
C GLY A 601 -6.42 0.59 -14.62
N ALA A 602 -7.61 0.59 -14.05
CA ALA A 602 -8.51 -0.57 -14.08
C ALA A 602 -10.00 -0.18 -14.12
N LEU A 603 -10.81 -1.04 -14.74
CA LEU A 603 -12.26 -1.02 -14.62
C LEU A 603 -12.65 -2.00 -13.50
N GLY A 604 -13.26 -1.47 -12.45
CA GLY A 604 -13.88 -2.25 -11.39
C GLY A 604 -15.40 -2.35 -11.56
N LYS A 605 -15.99 -3.38 -10.98
CA LYS A 605 -17.44 -3.55 -10.87
C LYS A 605 -17.88 -3.84 -9.44
N ALA A 606 -18.88 -3.12 -8.96
CA ALA A 606 -19.45 -3.33 -7.64
C ALA A 606 -20.07 -4.73 -7.52
N LEU A 607 -19.89 -5.31 -6.33
CA LEU A 607 -20.35 -6.66 -5.97
C LEU A 607 -21.78 -6.67 -5.42
#